data_AF-A0AAW7IWF2-F1
#
_entry.id   AF-A0AAW7IWF2-F1
#
_cell.length_a   1.000
_cell.length_b   1.000
_cell.length_c   1.000
_cell.angle_alpha   90.00
_cell.angle_beta   90.00
_cell.angle_gamma   90.00
#
_symmetry.space_group_name_H-M   'P 1'
#
loop_
_entity.id
_entity.type
_entity.pdbx_description
1 polymer ?
#
loop_
_entity_poly.entity_id
_entity_poly.type
_entity_poly.pdbx_seq_one_letter_code
_entity_poly.pdbx_strand_id
1 'polypeptide(L)'
;MKLEPGSIATPYMLSESEVKTSDYPSYIGQYSDFTATASTDPTKYAPWTVFKGIDGNNGRGIVSSEQKYQVTTTPAKPVDPWENSVWKTTQPTTTSTNKYLWSITRTTFNLAPLTQDIVEQKAVYGDKGTDGDPGKIVSDTEPTTRFKGLTWKYSGTADLTASDGTVIKPNTEYYYNGTHWMINFLSANNIDANSITAEKINGIDLEVKNGKFTDGVIETSWKNGTVAGSTNIENDHLIITRTDSSVNTTNSIGLDSTQGLIMVYTENSTGRTISVGTNFQGMSLTDSTGISASISPAGVKLSSDVNWTQIGNIGGRRAEWKRENNRVTMNIHGGNGDGFPVITSGGTLLGILPTNARPPSDISMPATAQGAGATAQISINSTGEVRCYRWGRDSVYFGAYISYYVE
;
A
#
# COMPACT_ATOMS: atom_id res chain seq x y z
N MET A 1 -106.62 -4.95 39.00
CA MET A 1 -107.81 -5.79 39.30
C MET A 1 -107.97 -6.77 38.14
N LYS A 2 -107.49 -8.00 38.31
CA LYS A 2 -107.63 -9.06 37.29
C LYS A 2 -108.90 -9.83 37.65
N LEU A 3 -109.92 -9.73 36.80
CA LEU A 3 -111.24 -10.33 36.98
C LEU A 3 -111.26 -11.64 36.19
N GLU A 4 -111.37 -12.78 36.87
CA GLU A 4 -111.51 -14.10 36.25
C GLU A 4 -113.03 -14.44 36.19
N PRO A 5 -113.70 -14.47 35.03
CA PRO A 5 -115.14 -14.75 34.94
C PRO A 5 -115.40 -16.26 34.89
N GLY A 6 -115.99 -16.82 35.94
CA GLY A 6 -116.45 -18.22 35.98
C GLY A 6 -117.11 -18.57 37.32
N SER A 7 -118.13 -19.43 37.32
CA SER A 7 -118.94 -19.79 38.49
C SER A 7 -118.31 -20.84 39.42
N ILE A 8 -116.97 -20.98 39.37
CA ILE A 8 -116.18 -21.90 40.19
C ILE A 8 -115.00 -21.11 40.74
N ALA A 9 -114.89 -21.01 42.06
CA ALA A 9 -113.78 -20.32 42.71
C ALA A 9 -112.47 -21.09 42.49
N THR A 10 -111.52 -20.50 41.77
CA THR A 10 -110.15 -20.99 41.71
C THR A 10 -109.31 -20.35 42.81
N PRO A 11 -108.41 -21.09 43.49
CA PRO A 11 -107.45 -20.48 44.41
C PRO A 11 -106.57 -19.47 43.66
N TYR A 12 -106.46 -18.25 44.19
CA TYR A 12 -105.57 -17.23 43.65
C TYR A 12 -104.11 -17.68 43.76
N MET A 13 -103.36 -17.67 42.65
CA MET A 13 -101.93 -18.00 42.61
C MET A 13 -101.16 -16.89 41.89
N LEU A 14 -100.12 -16.36 42.54
CA LEU A 14 -99.21 -15.33 42.00
C LEU A 14 -98.33 -15.90 40.88
N SER A 15 -97.92 -15.08 39.91
CA SER A 15 -96.96 -15.49 38.86
C SER A 15 -95.54 -15.60 39.41
N GLU A 16 -94.65 -16.39 38.77
CA GLU A 16 -93.27 -16.60 39.24
C GLU A 16 -92.49 -15.29 39.47
N SER A 17 -92.73 -14.26 38.65
CA SER A 17 -92.10 -12.94 38.80
C SER A 17 -92.72 -12.06 39.91
N GLU A 18 -93.82 -12.48 40.52
CA GLU A 18 -94.52 -11.78 41.60
C GLU A 18 -94.40 -12.50 42.96
N VAL A 19 -94.02 -13.78 42.96
CA VAL A 19 -93.82 -14.59 44.18
C VAL A 19 -92.51 -14.19 44.86
N LYS A 20 -92.58 -13.77 46.13
CA LYS A 20 -91.40 -13.54 46.99
C LYS A 20 -91.06 -14.82 47.73
N THR A 21 -89.81 -14.93 48.20
CA THR A 21 -89.38 -16.10 48.99
C THR A 21 -90.24 -16.35 50.24
N SER A 22 -90.82 -15.31 50.83
CA SER A 22 -91.76 -15.40 51.95
C SER A 22 -93.11 -16.05 51.61
N ASP A 23 -93.47 -16.09 50.33
CA ASP A 23 -94.76 -16.61 49.86
C ASP A 23 -94.71 -18.15 49.63
N TYR A 24 -93.51 -18.74 49.64
CA TYR A 24 -93.33 -20.19 49.64
C TYR A 24 -93.58 -20.77 51.04
N PRO A 25 -94.21 -21.97 51.15
CA PRO A 25 -94.39 -22.63 52.44
C PRO A 25 -93.03 -22.80 53.13
N SER A 26 -92.88 -22.24 54.32
CA SER A 26 -91.63 -22.33 55.09
C SER A 26 -91.58 -23.57 55.99
N TYR A 27 -92.72 -24.24 56.15
CA TYR A 27 -92.89 -25.40 57.00
C TYR A 27 -93.52 -26.54 56.19
N ILE A 28 -93.12 -27.77 56.51
CA ILE A 28 -93.73 -29.00 56.00
C ILE A 28 -94.21 -29.86 57.17
N GLY A 29 -95.44 -30.35 57.05
CA GLY A 29 -96.07 -31.28 57.98
C GLY A 29 -96.37 -32.57 57.24
N GLN A 30 -96.26 -33.71 57.92
CA GLN A 30 -96.49 -35.02 57.32
C GLN A 30 -97.63 -35.72 58.03
N TYR A 31 -98.58 -36.24 57.26
CA TYR A 31 -99.69 -37.03 57.77
C TYR A 31 -99.88 -38.26 56.88
N SER A 32 -100.18 -39.41 57.49
CA SER A 32 -100.48 -40.65 56.79
C SER A 32 -101.52 -41.45 57.57
N ASP A 33 -102.51 -42.00 56.84
CA ASP A 33 -103.48 -42.95 57.35
C ASP A 33 -103.91 -43.94 56.25
N PHE A 34 -104.86 -44.83 56.55
CA PHE A 34 -105.33 -45.85 55.62
C PHE A 34 -106.58 -45.44 54.81
N THR A 35 -106.95 -44.15 54.80
CA THR A 35 -108.08 -43.65 54.04
C THR A 35 -107.63 -43.12 52.68
N ALA A 36 -108.46 -43.27 51.65
CA ALA A 36 -108.12 -42.83 50.30
C ALA A 36 -108.08 -41.29 50.16
N THR A 37 -108.61 -40.55 51.14
CA THR A 37 -108.71 -39.08 51.10
C THR A 37 -107.94 -38.48 52.26
N ALA A 38 -107.03 -37.55 51.96
CA ALA A 38 -106.21 -36.91 52.98
C ALA A 38 -107.04 -36.11 53.99
N SER A 39 -106.55 -35.99 55.23
CA SER A 39 -107.24 -35.21 56.26
C SER A 39 -107.24 -33.72 55.92
N THR A 40 -108.39 -33.08 56.10
CA THR A 40 -108.57 -31.62 56.01
C THR A 40 -108.27 -30.91 57.33
N ASP A 41 -107.93 -31.64 58.39
CA ASP A 41 -107.57 -31.09 59.70
C ASP A 41 -106.05 -30.79 59.75
N PRO A 42 -105.63 -29.51 59.77
CA PRO A 42 -104.21 -29.14 59.76
C PRO A 42 -103.47 -29.59 61.01
N THR A 43 -104.17 -29.86 62.11
CA THR A 43 -103.56 -30.26 63.38
C THR A 43 -102.97 -31.68 63.30
N LYS A 44 -103.48 -32.52 62.39
CA LYS A 44 -102.94 -33.87 62.18
C LYS A 44 -101.60 -33.93 61.47
N TYR A 45 -101.21 -32.84 60.80
CA TYR A 45 -99.91 -32.70 60.14
C TYR A 45 -98.84 -32.10 61.08
N ALA A 46 -99.23 -31.78 62.32
CA ALA A 46 -98.29 -31.34 63.35
C ALA A 46 -97.45 -32.53 63.86
N PRO A 47 -96.17 -32.32 64.21
CA PRO A 47 -95.46 -31.04 64.23
C PRO A 47 -94.99 -30.59 62.84
N TRP A 48 -95.21 -29.31 62.54
CA TRP A 48 -94.71 -28.66 61.33
C TRP A 48 -93.20 -28.37 61.46
N THR A 49 -92.40 -28.77 60.47
CA THR A 49 -90.92 -28.62 60.49
C THR A 49 -90.45 -27.62 59.42
N VAL A 50 -89.52 -26.72 59.78
CA VAL A 50 -88.90 -25.79 58.82
C VAL A 50 -87.97 -26.56 57.88
N PHE A 51 -88.19 -26.49 56.57
CA PHE A 51 -87.35 -27.22 55.59
C PHE A 51 -86.42 -26.31 54.75
N LYS A 52 -86.49 -24.98 54.92
CA LYS A 52 -85.59 -24.02 54.27
C LYS A 52 -84.86 -23.17 55.31
N GLY A 53 -83.53 -23.18 55.30
CA GLY A 53 -82.70 -22.31 56.13
C GLY A 53 -82.72 -20.85 55.64
N ILE A 54 -82.38 -19.90 56.52
CA ILE A 54 -82.20 -18.49 56.14
C ILE A 54 -80.95 -18.34 55.24
N ASP A 55 -81.01 -17.44 54.26
CA ASP A 55 -79.84 -17.10 53.43
C ASP A 55 -78.72 -16.51 54.31
N GLY A 56 -77.46 -16.74 53.93
CA GLY A 56 -76.30 -16.16 54.62
C GLY A 56 -76.16 -14.65 54.40
N ASN A 57 -75.58 -13.93 55.37
CA ASN A 57 -75.29 -12.51 55.22
C ASN A 57 -74.23 -12.26 54.12
N ASN A 58 -74.38 -11.16 53.37
CA ASN A 58 -73.37 -10.72 52.40
C ASN A 58 -72.00 -10.48 53.07
N GLY A 59 -70.92 -10.91 52.40
CA GLY A 59 -69.55 -10.73 52.87
C GLY A 59 -69.03 -9.29 52.80
N ARG A 60 -67.83 -9.07 53.35
CA ARG A 60 -67.15 -7.77 53.34
C ARG A 60 -66.56 -7.50 51.94
N GLY A 61 -67.07 -6.47 51.27
CA GLY A 61 -66.64 -5.99 49.96
C GLY A 61 -65.83 -4.70 50.03
N ILE A 62 -64.99 -4.47 49.01
CA ILE A 62 -64.22 -3.23 48.84
C ILE A 62 -65.11 -2.18 48.16
N VAL A 63 -65.16 -0.98 48.74
CA VAL A 63 -65.86 0.19 48.21
C VAL A 63 -64.90 1.06 47.38
N SER A 64 -63.68 1.28 47.86
CA SER A 64 -62.66 2.06 47.14
C SER A 64 -61.24 1.66 47.55
N SER A 65 -60.27 1.97 46.70
CA SER A 65 -58.83 1.85 46.98
C SER A 65 -58.12 3.07 46.43
N GLU A 66 -57.38 3.77 47.30
CA GLU A 66 -56.62 4.96 46.95
C GLU A 66 -55.14 4.75 47.29
N GLN A 67 -54.24 5.46 46.60
CA GLN A 67 -52.80 5.42 46.86
C GLN A 67 -52.21 6.83 46.96
N LYS A 68 -51.30 7.02 47.92
CA LYS A 68 -50.46 8.22 48.05
C LYS A 68 -48.99 7.81 48.21
N TYR A 69 -48.09 8.75 48.03
CA TYR A 69 -46.65 8.53 48.02
C TYR A 69 -45.91 9.50 48.93
N GLN A 70 -44.81 9.06 49.51
CA GLN A 70 -43.88 9.97 50.17
C GLN A 70 -42.45 9.52 49.93
N VAL A 71 -41.50 10.43 50.14
CA VAL A 71 -40.08 10.12 50.10
C VAL A 71 -39.45 10.36 51.46
N THR A 72 -38.45 9.54 51.78
CA THR A 72 -37.70 9.64 53.04
C THR A 72 -36.21 9.61 52.77
N THR A 73 -35.46 10.17 53.72
CA THR A 73 -33.99 10.19 53.69
C THR A 73 -33.37 8.92 54.25
N THR A 74 -34.13 8.11 55.00
CA THR A 74 -33.68 6.86 55.64
C THR A 74 -34.53 5.67 55.16
N PRO A 75 -34.03 4.42 55.25
CA PRO A 75 -34.79 3.24 54.84
C PRO A 75 -35.90 2.84 55.82
N ALA A 76 -36.12 3.62 56.88
CA ALA A 76 -37.14 3.32 57.88
C ALA A 76 -38.53 3.45 57.27
N LYS A 77 -39.38 2.43 57.50
CA LYS A 77 -40.78 2.45 57.08
C LYS A 77 -41.48 3.65 57.71
N PRO A 78 -42.11 4.54 56.94
CA PRO A 78 -42.83 5.66 57.50
C PRO A 78 -44.03 5.21 58.35
N VAL A 79 -44.26 5.92 59.43
CA VAL A 79 -45.37 5.67 60.38
C VAL A 79 -46.49 6.70 60.30
N ASP A 80 -46.38 7.64 59.34
CA ASP A 80 -47.35 8.72 59.15
C ASP A 80 -48.74 8.17 58.75
N PRO A 81 -49.82 8.59 59.43
CA PRO A 81 -51.17 8.17 59.08
C PRO A 81 -51.57 8.73 57.70
N TRP A 82 -52.55 8.10 57.04
CA TRP A 82 -53.04 8.48 55.70
C TRP A 82 -53.38 9.96 55.51
N GLU A 83 -53.89 10.62 56.54
CA GLU A 83 -54.28 12.04 56.50
C GLU A 83 -53.08 12.98 56.60
N ASN A 84 -51.88 12.47 56.88
CA ASN A 84 -50.69 13.30 56.98
C ASN A 84 -50.33 13.90 55.61
N SER A 85 -50.14 15.22 55.58
CA SER A 85 -49.79 16.02 54.41
C SER A 85 -48.47 15.65 53.72
N VAL A 86 -47.61 14.86 54.37
CA VAL A 86 -46.38 14.29 53.76
C VAL A 86 -46.70 13.33 52.62
N TRP A 87 -47.85 12.64 52.68
CA TRP A 87 -48.35 11.77 51.63
C TRP A 87 -48.93 12.60 50.48
N LYS A 88 -48.33 12.49 49.29
CA LYS A 88 -48.71 13.17 48.05
C LYS A 88 -49.50 12.25 47.13
N THR A 89 -50.50 12.77 46.43
CA THR A 89 -51.28 12.00 45.45
C THR A 89 -50.53 11.76 44.14
N THR A 90 -49.53 12.59 43.82
CA THR A 90 -48.62 12.40 42.70
C THR A 90 -47.31 11.82 43.20
N GLN A 91 -46.77 10.83 42.48
CA GLN A 91 -45.49 10.21 42.81
C GLN A 91 -44.34 11.24 42.74
N PRO A 92 -43.63 11.52 43.86
CA PRO A 92 -42.44 12.34 43.84
C PRO A 92 -41.24 11.58 43.24
N THR A 93 -40.31 12.31 42.63
CA THR A 93 -39.03 11.76 42.15
C THR A 93 -38.05 11.61 43.32
N THR A 94 -37.38 10.46 43.42
CA THR A 94 -36.32 10.25 44.40
C THR A 94 -35.08 11.08 44.02
N THR A 95 -34.29 11.46 45.02
CA THR A 95 -33.05 12.24 44.84
C THR A 95 -31.94 11.65 45.70
N SER A 96 -30.72 12.15 45.56
CA SER A 96 -29.59 11.79 46.41
C SER A 96 -29.82 12.06 47.90
N THR A 97 -30.73 12.98 48.25
CA THR A 97 -31.15 13.22 49.64
C THR A 97 -32.40 12.41 50.00
N ASN A 98 -33.46 12.52 49.20
CA ASN A 98 -34.73 11.80 49.41
C ASN A 98 -34.72 10.48 48.65
N LYS A 99 -34.01 9.50 49.21
CA LYS A 99 -33.66 8.26 48.50
C LYS A 99 -34.78 7.23 48.41
N TYR A 100 -35.64 7.12 49.41
CA TYR A 100 -36.59 5.99 49.51
C TYR A 100 -38.01 6.45 49.22
N LEU A 101 -38.59 5.96 48.12
CA LEU A 101 -39.98 6.18 47.75
C LEU A 101 -40.86 5.12 48.41
N TRP A 102 -41.89 5.57 49.12
CA TRP A 102 -42.89 4.74 49.76
C TRP A 102 -44.27 5.06 49.19
N SER A 103 -45.16 4.08 49.19
CA SER A 103 -46.59 4.29 48.97
C SER A 103 -47.39 3.87 50.18
N ILE A 104 -48.46 4.58 50.49
CA ILE A 104 -49.54 4.13 51.37
C ILE A 104 -50.77 3.86 50.51
N THR A 105 -51.42 2.72 50.73
CA THR A 105 -52.67 2.32 50.06
C THR A 105 -53.77 2.19 51.10
N ARG A 106 -54.88 2.92 50.91
CA ARG A 106 -56.08 2.84 51.76
C ARG A 106 -57.19 2.11 51.02
N THR A 107 -57.63 1.00 51.61
CA THR A 107 -58.80 0.25 51.14
C THR A 107 -59.99 0.56 52.04
N THR A 108 -61.10 1.01 51.46
CA THR A 108 -62.36 1.26 52.14
C THR A 108 -63.31 0.09 51.93
N PHE A 109 -63.99 -0.38 52.96
CA PHE A 109 -64.88 -1.54 52.94
C PHE A 109 -66.32 -1.16 53.29
N ASN A 110 -67.27 -1.98 52.85
CA ASN A 110 -68.70 -1.78 53.14
C ASN A 110 -69.09 -2.18 54.57
N LEU A 111 -68.24 -2.94 55.28
CA LEU A 111 -68.47 -3.43 56.64
C LEU A 111 -67.24 -3.18 57.52
N ALA A 112 -67.49 -2.92 58.81
CA ALA A 112 -66.46 -2.61 59.79
C ALA A 112 -65.43 -3.75 59.94
N PRO A 113 -64.13 -3.44 60.14
CA PRO A 113 -63.53 -2.10 60.12
C PRO A 113 -63.59 -1.47 58.73
N LEU A 114 -63.94 -0.18 58.65
CA LEU A 114 -64.27 0.44 57.36
C LEU A 114 -63.05 0.75 56.50
N THR A 115 -61.84 0.78 57.06
CA THR A 115 -60.62 1.14 56.33
C THR A 115 -59.44 0.26 56.72
N GLN A 116 -58.50 0.08 55.78
CA GLN A 116 -57.20 -0.56 56.02
C GLN A 116 -56.12 0.19 55.26
N ASP A 117 -55.05 0.58 55.95
CA ASP A 117 -53.92 1.30 55.37
C ASP A 117 -52.67 0.40 55.34
N ILE A 118 -52.01 0.28 54.19
CA ILE A 118 -50.79 -0.51 54.01
C ILE A 118 -49.70 0.36 53.40
N VAL A 119 -48.55 0.44 54.08
CA VAL A 119 -47.35 1.17 53.61
C VAL A 119 -46.30 0.20 53.06
N GLU A 120 -45.79 0.47 51.86
CA GLU A 120 -44.81 -0.35 51.13
C GLU A 120 -43.72 0.53 50.47
N GLN A 121 -42.49 0.02 50.38
CA GLN A 121 -41.42 0.68 49.62
C GLN A 121 -41.60 0.40 48.12
N LYS A 122 -41.44 1.42 47.28
CA LYS A 122 -41.61 1.31 45.82
C LYS A 122 -40.30 1.50 45.04
N ALA A 123 -39.39 2.32 45.53
CA ALA A 123 -38.09 2.52 44.89
C ALA A 123 -37.03 3.06 45.85
N VAL A 124 -35.76 2.90 45.48
CA VAL A 124 -34.59 3.51 46.12
C VAL A 124 -33.78 4.25 45.06
N TYR A 125 -33.30 5.46 45.36
CA TYR A 125 -32.41 6.23 44.50
C TYR A 125 -31.05 5.54 44.36
N GLY A 126 -30.63 5.27 43.12
CA GLY A 126 -29.27 4.84 42.79
C GLY A 126 -28.42 6.01 42.31
N ASP A 127 -27.19 6.13 42.83
CA ASP A 127 -26.25 7.15 42.36
C ASP A 127 -25.84 6.88 40.90
N LYS A 128 -25.66 7.94 40.10
CA LYS A 128 -25.16 7.81 38.73
C LYS A 128 -23.74 7.21 38.78
N GLY A 129 -23.46 6.21 37.94
CA GLY A 129 -22.09 5.71 37.76
C GLY A 129 -21.16 6.77 37.16
N THR A 130 -19.85 6.61 37.35
CA THR A 130 -18.84 7.45 36.69
C THR A 130 -18.79 7.10 35.20
N ASP A 131 -18.59 8.11 34.34
CA ASP A 131 -18.30 7.87 32.93
C ASP A 131 -16.95 7.13 32.80
N GLY A 132 -16.80 6.27 31.80
CA GLY A 132 -15.55 5.54 31.55
C GLY A 132 -14.47 6.44 30.92
N ASP A 133 -13.20 6.05 31.08
CA ASP A 133 -12.09 6.75 30.43
C ASP A 133 -12.17 6.64 28.89
N PRO A 134 -11.84 7.71 28.15
CA PRO A 134 -11.86 7.68 26.68
C PRO A 134 -10.72 6.81 26.14
N GLY A 135 -11.05 5.85 25.26
CA GLY A 135 -10.05 4.96 24.64
C GLY A 135 -9.10 5.66 23.65
N LYS A 136 -9.52 6.81 23.10
CA LYS A 136 -8.73 7.63 22.18
C LYS A 136 -8.95 9.11 22.43
N ILE A 137 -7.87 9.88 22.40
CA ILE A 137 -7.89 11.34 22.50
C ILE A 137 -7.26 11.93 21.23
N VAL A 138 -7.83 13.02 20.73
CA VAL A 138 -7.25 13.82 19.63
C VAL A 138 -7.05 15.22 20.18
N SER A 139 -5.81 15.67 20.29
CA SER A 139 -5.45 16.95 20.90
C SER A 139 -4.05 17.40 20.47
N ASP A 140 -3.82 18.71 20.55
CA ASP A 140 -2.53 19.38 20.35
C ASP A 140 -1.70 19.51 21.64
N THR A 141 -2.26 19.08 22.78
CA THR A 141 -1.56 18.95 24.06
C THR A 141 -1.57 17.51 24.53
N GLU A 142 -0.55 17.11 25.31
CA GLU A 142 -0.52 15.79 25.94
C GLU A 142 -1.77 15.57 26.83
N PRO A 143 -2.45 14.41 26.73
CA PRO A 143 -3.55 14.07 27.62
C PRO A 143 -3.16 14.11 29.10
N THR A 144 -3.97 14.79 29.92
CA THR A 144 -3.74 14.89 31.36
C THR A 144 -4.03 13.59 32.10
N THR A 145 -5.00 12.81 31.62
CA THR A 145 -5.31 11.46 32.10
C THR A 145 -4.58 10.44 31.23
N ARG A 146 -3.73 9.62 31.83
CA ARG A 146 -2.95 8.57 31.15
C ARG A 146 -3.15 7.22 31.80
N PHE A 147 -3.42 6.21 30.98
CA PHE A 147 -3.52 4.82 31.40
C PHE A 147 -2.95 3.93 30.29
N LYS A 148 -2.53 2.71 30.65
CA LYS A 148 -1.96 1.76 29.69
C LYS A 148 -2.99 1.44 28.60
N GLY A 149 -2.62 1.67 27.35
CA GLY A 149 -3.48 1.47 26.17
C GLY A 149 -4.22 2.72 25.70
N LEU A 150 -4.12 3.85 26.42
CA LEU A 150 -4.65 5.12 25.93
C LEU A 150 -4.02 5.44 24.58
N THR A 151 -4.85 5.64 23.55
CA THR A 151 -4.40 6.09 22.23
C THR A 151 -4.51 7.61 22.14
N TRP A 152 -3.48 8.24 21.59
CA TRP A 152 -3.45 9.68 21.33
C TRP A 152 -3.10 9.94 19.87
N LYS A 153 -3.96 10.67 19.17
CA LYS A 153 -3.64 11.28 17.88
C LYS A 153 -3.23 12.72 18.11
N TYR A 154 -1.96 13.01 17.91
CA TYR A 154 -1.45 14.36 18.07
C TYR A 154 -1.86 15.24 16.88
N SER A 155 -2.61 16.31 17.15
CA SER A 155 -3.13 17.23 16.12
C SER A 155 -2.33 18.54 16.01
N GLY A 156 -1.21 18.66 16.72
CA GLY A 156 -0.33 19.83 16.61
C GLY A 156 0.45 19.86 15.29
N THR A 157 0.95 21.04 14.93
CA THR A 157 1.67 21.28 13.66
C THR A 157 3.20 21.27 13.78
N ALA A 158 3.72 21.18 15.00
CA ALA A 158 5.15 21.08 15.31
C ALA A 158 5.39 19.96 16.33
N ASP A 159 6.63 19.48 16.42
CA ASP A 159 7.01 18.45 17.40
C ASP A 159 6.74 18.92 18.84
N LEU A 160 6.24 18.01 19.67
CA LEU A 160 6.00 18.25 21.10
C LEU A 160 6.81 17.25 21.92
N THR A 161 7.50 17.72 22.96
CA THR A 161 8.12 16.85 23.96
C THR A 161 7.09 16.56 25.04
N ALA A 162 6.65 15.30 25.12
CA ALA A 162 5.72 14.84 26.16
C ALA A 162 6.42 14.81 27.52
N SER A 163 5.64 14.73 28.59
CA SER A 163 6.13 14.73 29.98
C SER A 163 7.00 13.52 30.34
N ASP A 164 6.97 12.46 29.54
CA ASP A 164 7.88 11.30 29.63
C ASP A 164 9.20 11.50 28.85
N GLY A 165 9.37 12.65 28.19
CA GLY A 165 10.52 12.96 27.34
C GLY A 165 10.40 12.48 25.89
N THR A 166 9.32 11.77 25.53
CA THR A 166 9.10 11.29 24.16
C THR A 166 8.82 12.46 23.22
N VAL A 167 9.47 12.47 22.04
CA VAL A 167 9.17 13.44 20.98
C VAL A 167 7.98 12.94 20.15
N ILE A 168 6.91 13.70 20.19
CA ILE A 168 5.63 13.44 19.52
C ILE A 168 5.58 14.22 18.22
N LYS A 169 5.48 13.51 17.10
CA LYS A 169 5.45 14.11 15.75
C LYS A 169 4.02 14.49 15.34
N PRO A 170 3.82 15.62 14.64
CA PRO A 170 2.54 16.03 14.05
C PRO A 170 1.80 14.91 13.35
N ASN A 171 0.46 14.89 13.48
CA ASN A 171 -0.44 13.96 12.79
C ASN A 171 -0.14 12.46 12.99
N THR A 172 0.64 12.10 14.00
CA THR A 172 1.03 10.71 14.30
C THR A 172 0.17 10.16 15.44
N GLU A 173 -0.18 8.87 15.35
CA GLU A 173 -0.89 8.17 16.43
C GLU A 173 0.09 7.43 17.34
N TYR A 174 -0.11 7.60 18.64
CA TYR A 174 0.67 6.96 19.70
C TYR A 174 -0.26 6.19 20.64
N TYR A 175 0.28 5.23 21.38
CA TYR A 175 -0.38 4.65 22.54
C TYR A 175 0.53 4.74 23.77
N TYR A 176 -0.06 4.93 24.94
CA TYR A 176 0.69 4.96 26.19
C TYR A 176 0.89 3.52 26.71
N ASN A 177 2.15 3.08 26.86
CA ASN A 177 2.44 1.71 27.31
C ASN A 177 2.37 1.52 28.84
N GLY A 178 2.12 2.60 29.59
CA GLY A 178 2.15 2.66 31.05
C GLY A 178 3.32 3.49 31.60
N THR A 179 4.38 3.67 30.80
CA THR A 179 5.57 4.46 31.16
C THR A 179 5.95 5.49 30.09
N HIS A 180 5.77 5.13 28.81
CA HIS A 180 6.15 5.96 27.68
C HIS A 180 5.08 5.95 26.57
N TRP A 181 5.06 7.01 25.77
CA TRP A 181 4.36 7.06 24.50
C TRP A 181 5.09 6.25 23.44
N MET A 182 4.36 5.36 22.77
CA MET A 182 4.85 4.49 21.71
C MET A 182 4.14 4.81 20.41
N ILE A 183 4.86 4.91 19.29
CA ILE A 183 4.24 5.04 17.97
C ILE A 183 3.33 3.84 17.72
N ASN A 184 2.12 4.09 17.22
CA ASN A 184 1.17 3.04 16.86
C ASN A 184 1.58 2.42 15.51
N PHE A 185 2.37 1.34 15.57
CA PHE A 185 2.84 0.62 14.38
C PHE A 185 1.72 -0.23 13.76
N LEU A 186 1.51 -0.09 12.46
CA LEU A 186 0.57 -0.92 11.71
C LEU A 186 1.32 -2.09 11.05
N SER A 187 1.13 -3.30 11.59
CA SER A 187 1.53 -4.55 10.93
C SER A 187 0.33 -5.15 10.20
N ALA A 188 0.27 -5.01 8.87
CA ALA A 188 -0.83 -5.53 8.07
C ALA A 188 -0.31 -6.53 7.03
N ASN A 189 -1.00 -7.67 6.87
CA ASN A 189 -0.69 -8.63 5.80
C ASN A 189 -1.12 -8.11 4.44
N ASN A 190 -2.25 -7.39 4.39
CA ASN A 190 -2.82 -6.78 3.19
C ASN A 190 -3.22 -5.34 3.50
N ILE A 191 -2.86 -4.42 2.60
CA ILE A 191 -3.32 -3.03 2.64
C ILE A 191 -3.97 -2.75 1.28
N ASP A 192 -5.26 -2.42 1.27
CA ASP A 192 -5.97 -1.90 0.12
C ASP A 192 -6.13 -0.38 0.31
N ALA A 193 -5.43 0.40 -0.50
CA ALA A 193 -5.37 1.85 -0.38
C ALA A 193 -5.40 2.51 -1.75
N ASN A 194 -6.20 3.58 -1.86
CA ASN A 194 -6.23 4.42 -3.08
C ASN A 194 -4.89 5.08 -3.38
N SER A 195 -4.12 5.42 -2.33
CA SER A 195 -2.80 6.05 -2.43
C SER A 195 -1.94 5.73 -1.22
N ILE A 196 -0.66 5.50 -1.43
CA ILE A 196 0.35 5.37 -0.37
C ILE A 196 1.36 6.50 -0.56
N THR A 197 1.50 7.36 0.45
CA THR A 197 2.58 8.36 0.53
C THR A 197 3.55 7.91 1.60
N ALA A 198 4.80 7.67 1.22
CA ALA A 198 5.83 7.18 2.12
C ALA A 198 7.19 7.79 1.76
N GLU A 199 8.01 8.08 2.77
CA GLU A 199 9.41 8.51 2.55
C GLU A 199 10.26 7.36 1.96
N LYS A 200 9.95 6.12 2.34
CA LYS A 200 10.63 4.92 1.86
C LYS A 200 9.68 3.73 1.87
N ILE A 201 9.69 2.97 0.79
CA ILE A 201 9.03 1.66 0.68
C ILE A 201 10.13 0.61 0.58
N ASN A 202 10.27 -0.23 1.60
CA ASN A 202 11.21 -1.34 1.59
C ASN A 202 10.43 -2.65 1.41
N GLY A 203 10.29 -3.08 0.15
CA GLY A 203 9.60 -4.32 -0.22
C GLY A 203 10.58 -5.40 -0.65
N ILE A 204 10.27 -6.66 -0.33
CA ILE A 204 11.00 -7.83 -0.86
C ILE A 204 10.56 -8.08 -2.32
N ASP A 205 9.24 -8.16 -2.53
CA ASP A 205 8.63 -8.32 -3.84
C ASP A 205 7.71 -7.12 -4.11
N LEU A 206 8.08 -6.28 -5.07
CA LEU A 206 7.30 -5.11 -5.49
C LEU A 206 6.91 -5.25 -6.97
N GLU A 207 5.63 -5.48 -7.22
CA GLU A 207 5.04 -5.46 -8.57
C GLU A 207 4.33 -4.13 -8.81
N VAL A 208 4.79 -3.36 -9.81
CA VAL A 208 4.17 -2.07 -10.18
C VAL A 208 3.54 -2.20 -11.56
N LYS A 209 2.21 -2.12 -11.63
CA LYS A 209 1.46 -2.14 -12.90
C LYS A 209 1.17 -0.71 -13.35
N ASN A 210 1.52 -0.39 -14.59
CA ASN A 210 1.35 0.95 -15.18
C ASN A 210 1.98 2.08 -14.34
N GLY A 211 3.13 1.80 -13.71
CA GLY A 211 3.85 2.77 -12.90
C GLY A 211 4.44 3.91 -13.72
N LYS A 212 4.42 5.12 -13.15
CA LYS A 212 5.16 6.29 -13.66
C LYS A 212 6.21 6.69 -12.64
N PHE A 213 7.46 6.77 -13.08
CA PHE A 213 8.58 7.29 -12.29
C PHE A 213 8.88 8.72 -12.78
N THR A 214 8.98 9.67 -11.86
CA THR A 214 9.22 11.10 -12.16
C THR A 214 10.28 11.61 -11.19
N ASP A 215 11.23 12.40 -11.68
CA ASP A 215 12.30 13.02 -10.88
C ASP A 215 13.08 12.02 -10.02
N GLY A 216 13.42 10.87 -10.59
CA GLY A 216 14.04 9.78 -9.85
C GLY A 216 14.98 8.93 -10.69
N VAL A 217 15.66 8.04 -9.99
CA VAL A 217 16.64 7.10 -10.55
C VAL A 217 16.08 5.69 -10.42
N ILE A 218 16.24 4.86 -11.46
CA ILE A 218 15.98 3.43 -11.37
C ILE A 218 17.32 2.71 -11.36
N GLU A 219 17.74 2.30 -10.16
CA GLU A 219 18.94 1.51 -9.94
C GLU A 219 18.58 0.06 -9.62
N THR A 220 19.19 -0.87 -10.34
CA THR A 220 19.15 -2.29 -10.01
C THR A 220 20.57 -2.81 -9.81
N SER A 221 20.72 -3.74 -8.88
CA SER A 221 21.95 -4.50 -8.69
C SER A 221 21.61 -5.97 -8.45
N TRP A 222 22.32 -6.87 -9.11
CA TRP A 222 22.11 -8.30 -8.97
C TRP A 222 23.44 -9.05 -8.93
N LYS A 223 23.43 -10.23 -8.34
CA LYS A 223 24.59 -11.12 -8.25
C LYS A 223 24.15 -12.57 -8.38
N ASN A 224 24.83 -13.32 -9.24
CA ASN A 224 24.68 -14.76 -9.40
C ASN A 224 26.07 -15.41 -9.52
N GLY A 225 26.55 -15.99 -8.41
CA GLY A 225 27.88 -16.55 -8.32
C GLY A 225 28.99 -15.51 -8.55
N THR A 226 29.84 -15.76 -9.55
CA THR A 226 30.94 -14.87 -9.98
C THR A 226 30.49 -13.70 -10.87
N VAL A 227 29.23 -13.70 -11.27
CA VAL A 227 28.66 -12.68 -12.15
C VAL A 227 27.85 -11.70 -11.32
N ALA A 228 28.09 -10.42 -11.51
CA ALA A 228 27.27 -9.34 -10.98
C ALA A 228 26.87 -8.38 -12.10
N GLY A 229 25.80 -7.63 -11.89
CA GLY A 229 25.42 -6.59 -12.81
C GLY A 229 24.52 -5.54 -12.21
N SER A 230 24.32 -4.48 -12.98
CA SER A 230 23.47 -3.36 -12.63
C SER A 230 22.77 -2.81 -13.86
N THR A 231 21.64 -2.14 -13.63
CA THR A 231 20.99 -1.26 -14.60
C THR A 231 20.73 0.07 -13.91
N ASN A 232 21.17 1.16 -14.52
CA ASN A 232 20.89 2.51 -14.07
C ASN A 232 20.09 3.25 -15.15
N ILE A 233 18.98 3.86 -14.77
CA ILE A 233 18.22 4.82 -15.58
C ILE A 233 18.19 6.12 -14.78
N GLU A 234 18.91 7.11 -15.29
CA GLU A 234 19.06 8.41 -14.66
C GLU A 234 19.15 9.48 -15.73
N ASN A 235 18.41 10.58 -15.56
CA ASN A 235 18.38 11.69 -16.51
C ASN A 235 18.07 11.21 -17.94
N ASP A 236 19.02 11.38 -18.87
CA ASP A 236 18.94 10.96 -20.26
C ASP A 236 19.80 9.72 -20.59
N HIS A 237 20.27 9.00 -19.57
CA HIS A 237 21.13 7.83 -19.70
C HIS A 237 20.43 6.52 -19.29
N LEU A 238 20.60 5.46 -20.08
CA LEU A 238 20.36 4.07 -19.67
C LEU A 238 21.67 3.30 -19.77
N ILE A 239 22.14 2.75 -18.65
CA ILE A 239 23.39 1.99 -18.59
C ILE A 239 23.14 0.62 -17.98
N ILE A 240 23.58 -0.43 -18.66
CA ILE A 240 23.61 -1.80 -18.14
C ILE A 240 25.05 -2.23 -18.02
N THR A 241 25.45 -2.73 -16.86
CA THR A 241 26.81 -3.24 -16.60
C THR A 241 26.75 -4.69 -16.15
N ARG A 242 27.66 -5.51 -16.67
CA ARG A 242 27.87 -6.90 -16.27
C ARG A 242 29.36 -7.11 -15.98
N THR A 243 29.68 -7.58 -14.79
CA THR A 243 31.03 -7.99 -14.39
C THR A 243 31.06 -9.48 -14.12
N ASP A 244 32.04 -10.18 -14.69
CA ASP A 244 32.29 -11.60 -14.46
C ASP A 244 33.70 -11.79 -13.92
N SER A 245 33.79 -12.11 -12.62
CA SER A 245 35.08 -12.27 -11.94
C SER A 245 35.79 -13.58 -12.30
N SER A 246 35.10 -14.55 -12.93
CA SER A 246 35.74 -15.82 -13.33
C SER A 246 36.65 -15.65 -14.55
N VAL A 247 36.34 -14.67 -15.40
CA VAL A 247 37.09 -14.35 -16.62
C VAL A 247 37.74 -12.97 -16.57
N ASN A 248 37.65 -12.26 -15.42
CA ASN A 248 38.15 -10.89 -15.23
C ASN A 248 37.65 -9.93 -16.32
N THR A 249 36.34 -9.91 -16.58
CA THR A 249 35.78 -8.99 -17.58
C THR A 249 34.65 -8.14 -17.02
N THR A 250 34.55 -6.91 -17.52
CA THR A 250 33.39 -6.04 -17.33
C THR A 250 32.89 -5.59 -18.70
N ASN A 251 31.60 -5.70 -18.95
CA ASN A 251 30.93 -5.26 -20.16
C ASN A 251 29.85 -4.27 -19.79
N SER A 252 29.81 -3.14 -20.48
CA SER A 252 28.74 -2.16 -20.32
C SER A 252 28.11 -1.79 -21.66
N ILE A 253 26.81 -1.52 -21.65
CA ILE A 253 26.09 -0.88 -22.74
C ILE A 253 25.44 0.40 -22.20
N GLY A 254 25.68 1.51 -22.87
CA GLY A 254 25.12 2.83 -22.55
C GLY A 254 24.33 3.38 -23.72
N LEU A 255 23.15 3.93 -23.43
CA LEU A 255 22.36 4.75 -24.34
C LEU A 255 22.24 6.14 -23.75
N ASP A 256 22.48 7.14 -24.58
CA ASP A 256 22.46 8.55 -24.21
C ASP A 256 21.90 9.38 -25.38
N SER A 257 21.06 10.36 -25.04
CA SER A 257 20.36 11.18 -26.03
C SER A 257 21.29 12.08 -26.87
N THR A 258 22.45 12.43 -26.32
CA THR A 258 23.46 13.32 -26.90
C THR A 258 24.64 12.54 -27.49
N GLN A 259 25.03 11.42 -26.85
CA GLN A 259 26.22 10.63 -27.18
C GLN A 259 25.90 9.39 -28.03
N GLY A 260 24.64 8.95 -28.10
CA GLY A 260 24.20 7.80 -28.87
C GLY A 260 24.30 6.48 -28.11
N LEU A 261 24.80 5.44 -28.78
CA LEU A 261 25.01 4.10 -28.21
C LEU A 261 26.50 3.85 -28.05
N ILE A 262 26.91 3.32 -26.89
CA ILE A 262 28.27 2.82 -26.65
C ILE A 262 28.24 1.47 -25.95
N MET A 263 29.11 0.56 -26.38
CA MET A 263 29.43 -0.68 -25.69
C MET A 263 30.90 -0.66 -25.32
N VAL A 264 31.23 -1.06 -24.09
CA VAL A 264 32.60 -1.12 -23.60
C VAL A 264 32.86 -2.49 -23.01
N TYR A 265 33.91 -3.14 -23.50
CA TYR A 265 34.52 -4.31 -22.89
C TYR A 265 35.77 -3.85 -22.13
N THR A 266 35.94 -4.36 -20.91
CA THR A 266 37.11 -4.14 -20.07
C THR A 266 37.66 -5.47 -19.62
N GLU A 267 38.93 -5.73 -19.90
CA GLU A 267 39.69 -6.82 -19.28
C GLU A 267 40.26 -6.32 -17.95
N ASN A 268 39.70 -6.79 -16.83
CA ASN A 268 39.97 -6.28 -15.50
C ASN A 268 41.39 -6.60 -14.99
N SER A 269 42.05 -7.62 -15.56
CA SER A 269 43.44 -7.97 -15.21
C SER A 269 44.47 -7.02 -15.82
N THR A 270 44.21 -6.50 -17.02
CA THR A 270 45.13 -5.63 -17.77
C THR A 270 44.69 -4.17 -17.79
N GLY A 271 43.42 -3.90 -17.50
CA GLY A 271 42.79 -2.60 -17.71
C GLY A 271 42.55 -2.25 -19.18
N ARG A 272 42.75 -3.20 -20.11
CA ARG A 272 42.51 -2.97 -21.54
C ARG A 272 41.03 -2.75 -21.79
N THR A 273 40.70 -1.69 -22.51
CA THR A 273 39.32 -1.37 -22.89
C THR A 273 39.14 -1.41 -24.40
N ILE A 274 38.05 -2.01 -24.84
CA ILE A 274 37.57 -1.95 -26.23
C ILE A 274 36.20 -1.28 -26.20
N SER A 275 36.09 -0.13 -26.85
CA SER A 275 34.86 0.64 -26.95
C SER A 275 34.38 0.64 -28.40
N VAL A 276 33.10 0.34 -28.60
CA VAL A 276 32.42 0.47 -29.88
C VAL A 276 31.18 1.32 -29.70
N GLY A 277 30.94 2.23 -30.63
CA GLY A 277 29.83 3.16 -30.49
C GLY A 277 29.35 3.71 -31.81
N THR A 278 28.17 4.31 -31.75
CA THR A 278 27.54 4.98 -32.88
C THR A 278 26.73 6.18 -32.41
N ASN A 279 26.82 7.27 -33.18
CA ASN A 279 26.05 8.49 -32.98
C ASN A 279 25.88 9.24 -34.31
N PHE A 280 25.38 10.47 -34.25
CA PHE A 280 25.17 11.30 -35.44
C PHE A 280 26.45 11.67 -36.21
N GLN A 281 27.64 11.49 -35.62
CA GLN A 281 28.93 11.71 -36.30
C GLN A 281 29.42 10.46 -37.05
N GLY A 282 28.87 9.27 -36.74
CA GLY A 282 29.22 8.02 -37.39
C GLY A 282 29.40 6.86 -36.40
N MET A 283 30.19 5.85 -36.80
CA MET A 283 30.50 4.68 -35.98
C MET A 283 32.00 4.63 -35.67
N SER A 284 32.36 4.18 -34.48
CA SER A 284 33.75 4.09 -34.03
C SER A 284 34.02 2.82 -33.23
N LEU A 285 35.24 2.30 -33.39
CA LEU A 285 35.87 1.31 -32.53
C LEU A 285 37.19 1.89 -32.03
N THR A 286 37.45 1.77 -30.73
CA THR A 286 38.72 2.15 -30.11
C THR A 286 39.15 1.07 -29.13
N ASP A 287 40.40 0.67 -29.22
CA ASP A 287 41.09 -0.21 -28.29
C ASP A 287 42.14 0.61 -27.57
N SER A 288 42.24 0.49 -26.24
CA SER A 288 43.24 1.21 -25.45
C SER A 288 44.69 0.86 -25.82
N THR A 289 44.91 -0.20 -26.59
CA THR A 289 46.23 -0.55 -27.19
C THR A 289 46.62 0.31 -28.39
N GLY A 290 45.75 1.23 -28.84
CA GLY A 290 45.99 2.15 -29.96
C GLY A 290 45.34 1.73 -31.29
N ILE A 291 44.67 0.59 -31.33
CA ILE A 291 43.89 0.18 -32.50
C ILE A 291 42.58 0.97 -32.53
N SER A 292 42.29 1.61 -33.66
CA SER A 292 41.03 2.32 -33.87
C SER A 292 40.55 2.17 -35.31
N ALA A 293 39.23 2.20 -35.48
CA ALA A 293 38.57 2.31 -36.77
C ALA A 293 37.35 3.23 -36.61
N SER A 294 37.10 4.07 -37.60
CA SER A 294 35.91 4.92 -37.62
C SER A 294 35.37 5.08 -39.02
N ILE A 295 34.06 5.25 -39.13
CA ILE A 295 33.38 5.65 -40.35
C ILE A 295 32.54 6.88 -40.04
N SER A 296 32.65 7.89 -40.88
CA SER A 296 31.92 9.15 -40.79
C SER A 296 31.48 9.59 -42.19
N PRO A 297 30.71 10.68 -42.34
CA PRO A 297 30.46 11.27 -43.65
C PRO A 297 31.72 11.63 -44.44
N ALA A 298 32.87 11.80 -43.78
CA ALA A 298 34.16 12.05 -44.42
C ALA A 298 34.86 10.77 -44.95
N GLY A 299 34.31 9.58 -44.65
CA GLY A 299 34.85 8.28 -45.07
C GLY A 299 35.31 7.41 -43.90
N VAL A 300 36.14 6.41 -44.23
CA VAL A 300 36.74 5.47 -43.27
C VAL A 300 38.11 5.97 -42.85
N LYS A 301 38.41 5.87 -41.56
CA LYS A 301 39.73 6.17 -40.98
C LYS A 301 40.17 5.05 -40.06
N LEU A 302 41.36 4.52 -40.29
CA LEU A 302 41.96 3.44 -39.51
C LEU A 302 43.19 3.95 -38.75
N SER A 303 43.48 3.34 -37.60
CA SER A 303 44.74 3.53 -36.86
C SER A 303 45.99 3.13 -37.67
N SER A 304 45.82 2.28 -38.69
CA SER A 304 46.86 1.88 -39.63
C SER A 304 47.11 2.90 -40.74
N ASP A 305 46.27 3.93 -40.89
CA ASP A 305 46.47 4.97 -41.89
C ASP A 305 47.70 5.82 -41.55
N VAL A 306 48.49 6.11 -42.58
CA VAL A 306 49.75 6.85 -42.44
C VAL A 306 49.75 7.96 -43.48
N ASN A 307 49.94 9.21 -43.04
CA ASN A 307 50.19 10.34 -43.93
C ASN A 307 51.53 10.18 -44.66
N TRP A 308 51.75 10.94 -45.74
CA TRP A 308 53.01 10.92 -46.48
C TRP A 308 54.23 10.99 -45.53
N THR A 309 54.97 9.89 -45.49
CA THR A 309 56.10 9.66 -44.59
C THR A 309 57.30 9.22 -45.41
N GLN A 310 58.47 9.80 -45.15
CA GLN A 310 59.69 9.47 -45.87
C GLN A 310 60.35 8.19 -45.31
N ILE A 311 60.79 7.27 -46.19
CA ILE A 311 61.49 6.02 -45.80
C ILE A 311 63.01 6.06 -46.04
N GLY A 312 63.51 7.14 -46.62
CA GLY A 312 64.94 7.40 -46.72
C GLY A 312 65.22 8.77 -47.34
N ASN A 313 66.33 9.37 -46.90
CA ASN A 313 66.88 10.59 -47.48
C ASN A 313 68.27 10.25 -48.00
N ILE A 314 68.41 10.16 -49.31
CA ILE A 314 69.72 9.97 -49.91
C ILE A 314 69.93 11.21 -50.77
N GLY A 315 70.89 12.08 -50.43
CA GLY A 315 71.27 13.21 -51.27
C GLY A 315 70.14 14.10 -51.85
N GLY A 316 69.12 14.47 -51.07
CA GLY A 316 68.02 15.36 -51.51
C GLY A 316 66.75 14.65 -52.00
N ARG A 317 66.76 13.31 -52.03
CA ARG A 317 65.75 12.44 -52.65
C ARG A 317 64.62 12.12 -51.67
N ARG A 318 63.38 12.03 -52.18
CA ARG A 318 62.20 11.68 -51.36
C ARG A 318 61.56 10.42 -51.91
N ALA A 319 61.79 9.30 -51.23
CA ALA A 319 60.90 8.15 -51.29
C ALA A 319 59.94 8.29 -50.12
N GLU A 320 58.70 8.63 -50.43
CA GLU A 320 57.64 8.83 -49.46
C GLU A 320 56.51 7.84 -49.73
N TRP A 321 55.82 7.47 -48.67
CA TRP A 321 54.69 6.55 -48.74
C TRP A 321 53.57 7.04 -47.83
N LYS A 322 52.35 6.66 -48.19
CA LYS A 322 51.17 6.80 -47.34
C LYS A 322 50.39 5.50 -47.35
N ARG A 323 49.60 5.27 -46.31
CA ARG A 323 48.61 4.19 -46.24
C ARG A 323 47.24 4.80 -45.98
N GLU A 324 46.29 4.44 -46.82
CA GLU A 324 44.87 4.79 -46.68
C GLU A 324 44.09 3.48 -46.78
N ASN A 325 43.47 3.07 -45.67
CA ASN A 325 42.86 1.77 -45.47
C ASN A 325 43.85 0.62 -45.73
N ASN A 326 43.58 -0.18 -46.76
CA ASN A 326 44.42 -1.29 -47.21
C ASN A 326 45.31 -0.91 -48.40
N ARG A 327 45.29 0.35 -48.85
CA ARG A 327 46.08 0.81 -49.99
C ARG A 327 47.34 1.51 -49.52
N VAL A 328 48.49 0.99 -49.91
CA VAL A 328 49.76 1.71 -49.81
C VAL A 328 50.01 2.43 -51.13
N THR A 329 50.38 3.70 -51.01
CA THR A 329 50.79 4.53 -52.14
C THR A 329 52.20 5.02 -51.88
N MET A 330 53.08 4.90 -52.87
CA MET A 330 54.42 5.45 -52.83
C MET A 330 54.63 6.48 -53.93
N ASN A 331 55.33 7.54 -53.58
CA ASN A 331 55.83 8.54 -54.50
C ASN A 331 57.36 8.56 -54.38
N ILE A 332 58.02 8.33 -55.49
CA ILE A 332 59.48 8.32 -55.56
C ILE A 332 59.87 9.33 -56.62
N HIS A 333 60.63 10.35 -56.23
CA HIS A 333 61.16 11.34 -57.16
C HIS A 333 62.62 11.67 -56.87
N GLY A 334 63.40 11.81 -57.94
CA GLY A 334 64.77 12.34 -57.93
C GLY A 334 64.86 13.62 -58.76
N GLY A 335 65.46 14.67 -58.18
CA GLY A 335 65.70 15.96 -58.81
C GLY A 335 66.92 15.98 -59.74
N ASN A 336 67.01 17.05 -60.53
CA ASN A 336 68.17 17.28 -61.40
C ASN A 336 69.37 17.73 -60.56
N GLY A 337 70.49 17.03 -60.64
CA GLY A 337 71.68 17.27 -59.81
C GLY A 337 71.82 16.35 -58.58
N ASP A 338 70.84 15.47 -58.31
CA ASP A 338 70.87 14.55 -57.15
C ASP A 338 71.91 13.42 -57.28
N GLY A 339 72.68 13.38 -58.38
CA GLY A 339 73.81 12.48 -58.57
C GLY A 339 73.47 11.00 -58.36
N PHE A 340 72.35 10.53 -58.94
CA PHE A 340 71.92 9.15 -58.75
C PHE A 340 72.92 8.18 -59.40
N PRO A 341 73.61 7.30 -58.65
CA PRO A 341 74.63 6.43 -59.22
C PRO A 341 73.99 5.48 -60.25
N VAL A 342 74.68 5.27 -61.37
CA VAL A 342 74.33 4.20 -62.32
C VAL A 342 74.61 2.88 -61.61
N ILE A 343 73.56 2.12 -61.24
CA ILE A 343 73.75 0.80 -60.62
C ILE A 343 72.90 -0.22 -61.36
N THR A 344 73.57 -1.25 -61.88
CA THR A 344 73.02 -2.20 -62.85
C THR A 344 72.84 -3.63 -62.30
N SER A 345 73.39 -3.98 -61.13
CA SER A 345 73.25 -5.34 -60.56
C SER A 345 72.68 -5.41 -59.13
N GLY A 346 72.93 -4.42 -58.27
CA GLY A 346 72.46 -4.42 -56.86
C GLY A 346 71.30 -3.47 -56.54
N GLY A 347 71.01 -2.51 -57.42
CA GLY A 347 70.08 -1.41 -57.17
C GLY A 347 70.53 -0.47 -56.04
N THR A 348 70.11 0.79 -56.08
CA THR A 348 70.29 1.72 -54.95
C THR A 348 69.15 1.52 -53.96
N LEU A 349 69.46 1.12 -52.72
CA LEU A 349 68.46 1.06 -51.65
C LEU A 349 67.96 2.49 -51.36
N LEU A 350 66.66 2.71 -51.46
CA LEU A 350 65.99 3.97 -51.16
C LEU A 350 65.47 4.04 -49.72
N GLY A 351 65.15 2.89 -49.14
CA GLY A 351 64.57 2.77 -47.80
C GLY A 351 63.96 1.40 -47.57
N ILE A 352 63.48 1.18 -46.35
CA ILE A 352 62.76 -0.03 -45.95
C ILE A 352 61.38 0.38 -45.45
N LEU A 353 60.33 -0.18 -46.04
CA LEU A 353 58.96 0.01 -45.60
C LEU A 353 58.71 -0.71 -44.25
N PRO A 354 57.95 -0.09 -43.34
CA PRO A 354 57.52 -0.77 -42.13
C PRO A 354 56.65 -1.98 -42.45
N THR A 355 56.54 -2.91 -41.50
CA THR A 355 55.84 -4.20 -41.68
C THR A 355 54.40 -4.03 -42.18
N ASN A 356 53.69 -3.01 -41.71
CA ASN A 356 52.32 -2.68 -42.12
C ASN A 356 52.21 -2.07 -43.53
N ALA A 357 53.30 -1.92 -44.26
CA ALA A 357 53.31 -1.35 -45.60
C ALA A 357 53.98 -2.26 -46.64
N ARG A 358 54.44 -3.45 -46.26
CA ARG A 358 55.16 -4.36 -47.16
C ARG A 358 54.20 -5.01 -48.17
N PRO A 359 54.57 -5.11 -49.45
CA PRO A 359 53.72 -5.75 -50.43
C PRO A 359 53.64 -7.26 -50.19
N PRO A 360 52.52 -7.92 -50.54
CA PRO A 360 52.34 -9.36 -50.36
C PRO A 360 53.26 -10.21 -51.25
N SER A 361 53.77 -9.63 -52.34
CA SER A 361 54.73 -10.24 -53.25
C SER A 361 55.70 -9.19 -53.79
N ASP A 362 56.83 -9.64 -54.34
CA ASP A 362 57.81 -8.74 -54.92
C ASP A 362 57.21 -7.95 -56.10
N ILE A 363 57.32 -6.63 -56.03
CA ILE A 363 56.87 -5.70 -57.03
C ILE A 363 58.08 -5.23 -57.82
N SER A 364 57.96 -5.24 -59.15
CA SER A 364 58.96 -4.68 -60.05
C SER A 364 58.28 -3.93 -61.17
N MET A 365 58.58 -2.64 -61.32
CA MET A 365 57.90 -1.80 -62.31
C MET A 365 58.83 -0.76 -62.93
N PRO A 366 58.60 -0.43 -64.21
CA PRO A 366 59.33 0.64 -64.86
C PRO A 366 59.03 1.98 -64.17
N ALA A 367 60.06 2.82 -64.06
CA ALA A 367 59.95 4.20 -63.63
C ALA A 367 60.21 5.13 -64.81
N THR A 368 59.58 6.30 -64.79
CA THR A 368 59.83 7.31 -65.81
C THR A 368 61.23 7.86 -65.60
N ALA A 369 62.03 7.95 -66.66
CA ALA A 369 63.36 8.54 -66.65
C ALA A 369 63.48 9.57 -67.78
N GLN A 370 63.95 10.79 -67.50
CA GLN A 370 64.12 11.86 -68.49
C GLN A 370 65.60 12.07 -68.85
N GLY A 371 65.99 11.59 -70.02
CA GLY A 371 67.34 11.73 -70.57
C GLY A 371 67.55 10.79 -71.76
N ALA A 372 68.45 11.14 -72.68
CA ALA A 372 68.70 10.33 -73.88
C ALA A 372 69.21 8.92 -73.48
N GLY A 373 68.42 7.89 -73.78
CA GLY A 373 68.72 6.50 -73.47
C GLY A 373 68.59 6.12 -71.99
N ALA A 374 67.95 6.95 -71.16
CA ALA A 374 67.78 6.68 -69.74
C ALA A 374 66.56 5.79 -69.49
N THR A 375 66.73 4.76 -68.66
CA THR A 375 65.64 3.93 -68.13
C THR A 375 65.82 3.76 -66.63
N ALA A 376 64.70 3.58 -65.93
CA ALA A 376 64.69 3.30 -64.51
C ALA A 376 63.66 2.23 -64.17
N GLN A 377 63.89 1.51 -63.09
CA GLN A 377 63.00 0.50 -62.55
C GLN A 377 63.01 0.60 -61.03
N ILE A 378 61.83 0.49 -60.43
CA ILE A 378 61.69 0.35 -58.97
C ILE A 378 61.35 -1.09 -58.67
N SER A 379 62.05 -1.65 -57.68
CA SER A 379 61.71 -2.92 -57.06
C SER A 379 61.35 -2.67 -55.60
N ILE A 380 60.28 -3.32 -55.15
CA ILE A 380 59.88 -3.41 -53.75
C ILE A 380 59.75 -4.89 -53.46
N ASN A 381 60.60 -5.44 -52.62
CA ASN A 381 60.45 -6.84 -52.25
C ASN A 381 59.46 -7.00 -51.09
N SER A 382 59.02 -8.23 -50.86
CA SER A 382 58.12 -8.63 -49.76
C SER A 382 58.69 -8.36 -48.36
N THR A 383 60.00 -8.14 -48.21
CA THR A 383 60.62 -7.71 -46.94
C THR A 383 60.59 -6.19 -46.75
N GLY A 384 60.08 -5.44 -47.73
CA GLY A 384 59.90 -3.99 -47.69
C GLY A 384 61.09 -3.19 -48.19
N GLU A 385 62.17 -3.82 -48.67
CA GLU A 385 63.28 -3.09 -49.28
C GLU A 385 62.84 -2.45 -50.59
N VAL A 386 63.03 -1.14 -50.70
CA VAL A 386 62.70 -0.36 -51.89
C VAL A 386 64.01 -0.02 -52.59
N ARG A 387 64.20 -0.53 -53.81
CA ARG A 387 65.42 -0.34 -54.61
C ARG A 387 65.11 0.31 -55.94
N CYS A 388 66.02 1.17 -56.39
CA CYS A 388 65.99 1.77 -57.72
C CYS A 388 67.14 1.25 -58.57
N TYR A 389 66.82 0.80 -59.78
CA TYR A 389 67.77 0.39 -60.82
C TYR A 389 67.71 1.42 -61.93
N ARG A 390 68.86 1.91 -62.38
CA ARG A 390 68.95 2.98 -63.37
C ARG A 390 70.03 2.68 -64.39
N TRP A 391 69.72 2.93 -65.66
CA TRP A 391 70.63 2.80 -66.79
C TRP A 391 70.68 4.13 -67.57
N GLY A 392 71.82 4.42 -68.24
CA GLY A 392 72.05 5.65 -69.02
C GLY A 392 73.11 6.59 -68.42
N ARG A 393 73.28 7.79 -69.00
CA ARG A 393 74.26 8.80 -68.55
C ARG A 393 73.90 9.43 -67.19
N ASP A 394 74.83 10.16 -66.57
CA ASP A 394 74.63 10.83 -65.28
C ASP A 394 73.62 11.99 -65.34
N SER A 395 72.90 12.22 -64.23
CA SER A 395 71.88 13.28 -64.01
C SER A 395 70.63 13.20 -64.88
N VAL A 396 69.70 12.32 -64.50
CA VAL A 396 68.42 12.08 -65.18
C VAL A 396 67.31 12.18 -64.13
N TYR A 397 66.29 13.02 -64.35
CA TYR A 397 65.08 13.04 -63.52
C TYR A 397 64.39 11.69 -63.62
N PHE A 398 63.97 11.11 -62.50
CA PHE A 398 63.11 9.94 -62.52
C PHE A 398 61.99 10.06 -61.50
N GLY A 399 60.86 9.43 -61.85
CA GLY A 399 59.65 9.45 -61.05
C GLY A 399 58.91 8.12 -61.13
N ALA A 400 58.42 7.65 -60.00
CA ALA A 400 57.52 6.50 -59.92
C ALA A 400 56.39 6.79 -58.93
N TYR A 401 55.17 6.49 -59.35
CA TYR A 401 54.00 6.50 -58.49
C TYR A 401 53.45 5.08 -58.43
N ILE A 402 53.49 4.49 -57.24
CA ILE A 402 53.25 3.07 -57.03
C ILE A 402 52.05 2.93 -56.10
N SER A 403 51.14 2.01 -56.41
CA SER A 403 50.03 1.67 -55.51
C SER A 403 49.84 0.16 -55.47
N TYR A 404 49.69 -0.39 -54.28
CA TYR A 404 49.37 -1.79 -54.06
C TYR A 404 48.52 -1.93 -52.80
N TYR A 405 47.88 -3.08 -52.66
CA TYR A 405 47.10 -3.42 -51.48
C TYR A 405 47.91 -4.28 -50.52
N VAL A 406 47.75 -4.01 -49.24
CA VAL A 406 48.27 -4.82 -48.14
C VAL A 406 47.10 -5.43 -47.38
N GLU A 407 47.35 -6.54 -46.69
CA GLU A 407 46.34 -7.16 -45.84
C GLU A 407 46.00 -6.31 -44.59
#